data_AF-A0A660NAD0-F1
#
_entry.id   AF-A0A660NAD0-F1
#
_cell.length_a   1.000
_cell.length_b   1.000
_cell.length_c   1.000
_cell.angle_alpha   90.00
_cell.angle_beta   90.00
_cell.angle_gamma   90.00
#
_symmetry.space_group_name_H-M   'P 1'
#
loop_
_entity.id
_entity.type
_entity.pdbx_description
1 polymer ?
#
loop_
_entity_poly.entity_id
_entity_poly.type
_entity_poly.pdbx_seq_one_letter_code
_entity_poly.pdbx_strand_id
1 'polypeptide(L)' 'MMTLYSGITCPFSHRCRFVLFEKGMDFEIKDIDTFNKPEDLA' A
#
# COMPACT_ATOMS: atom_id res chain seq x y z
N MET A 1 7.72 11.39 -5.78
CA MET A 1 7.16 10.92 -4.50
C MET A 1 6.23 9.77 -4.81
N MET A 2 6.55 8.56 -4.33
CA MET A 2 5.79 7.35 -4.68
C MET A 2 4.63 7.17 -3.69
N THR A 3 3.46 6.76 -4.18
CA THR A 3 2.28 6.47 -3.34
C THR A 3 2.03 4.97 -3.33
N LEU A 4 2.04 4.37 -2.14
CA LEU A 4 1.69 2.96 -1.93
C LEU A 4 0.25 2.85 -1.44
N TYR A 5 -0.59 2.33 -2.31
CA TYR A 5 -1.94 1.89 -2.01
C TYR A 5 -1.89 0.54 -1.26
N SER A 6 -2.32 0.52 0.01
CA SER A 6 -2.03 -0.59 0.92
C SER A 6 -3.20 -0.87 1.86
N GLY A 7 -3.80 -2.05 1.75
CA GLY A 7 -4.73 -2.52 2.77
C GLY A 7 -3.96 -2.94 4.04
N ILE A 8 -4.38 -2.45 5.20
CA ILE A 8 -3.69 -2.68 6.48
C ILE A 8 -3.53 -4.17 6.79
N THR A 9 -4.54 -4.98 6.51
CA THR A 9 -4.60 -6.42 6.80
C THR A 9 -4.14 -7.31 5.65
N CYS A 10 -3.79 -6.75 4.48
CA CYS A 10 -3.38 -7.53 3.32
C CYS A 10 -1.91 -7.99 3.44
N PRO A 11 -1.62 -9.31 3.41
CA PRO A 11 -0.26 -9.82 3.55
C PRO A 11 0.64 -9.46 2.36
N PHE A 12 0.08 -9.31 1.16
CA PHE A 12 0.84 -8.87 -0.02
C PHE A 12 1.23 -7.40 0.09
N SER A 13 0.29 -6.54 0.51
CA SER A 13 0.57 -5.12 0.74
C SER A 13 1.56 -4.90 1.89
N HIS A 14 1.59 -5.79 2.89
CA HIS A 14 2.61 -5.79 3.94
C HIS A 14 4.03 -6.03 3.41
N ARG A 15 4.22 -6.94 2.45
CA ARG A 15 5.54 -7.20 1.85
C ARG A 15 6.09 -5.96 1.15
N CYS A 16 5.24 -5.23 0.42
CA CYS A 16 5.64 -3.97 -0.21
C CYS A 16 6.03 -2.92 0.82
N ARG A 17 5.23 -2.73 1.88
CA ARG A 17 5.56 -1.82 2.99
C ARG A 17 6.94 -2.15 3.57
N PHE A 18 7.18 -3.42 3.89
CA PHE A 18 8.45 -3.90 4.44
C PHE A 18 9.64 -3.52 3.55
N VAL A 19 9.59 -3.83 2.25
CA VAL A 19 10.69 -3.52 1.33
C VAL A 19 10.92 -2.02 1.18
N LEU A 20 9.87 -1.20 1.15
CA LEU A 20 10.01 0.25 1.03
C LEU A 20 10.64 0.87 2.29
N PHE A 21 10.27 0.39 3.47
CA PHE A 21 10.90 0.78 4.74
C PHE A 21 12.36 0.35 4.81
N GLU A 22 12.68 -0.90 4.47
CA GLU A 22 14.06 -1.42 4.47
C GLU A 22 14.97 -0.68 3.48
N LYS A 23 14.42 -0.19 2.36
CA LYS A 23 15.15 0.63 1.38
C LYS A 23 15.31 2.09 1.77
N GLY A 24 14.68 2.55 2.86
CA GLY A 24 14.72 3.94 3.30
C GLY A 24 14.21 4.92 2.24
N MET A 25 13.23 4.52 1.43
CA MET A 25 12.65 5.39 0.41
C MET A 25 11.62 6.33 1.02
N ASP A 26 11.46 7.52 0.43
CA ASP A 26 10.36 8.42 0.75
C ASP A 26 9.10 8.03 -0.03
N PHE A 27 8.06 7.61 0.68
CA PHE A 27 6.76 7.23 0.11
C PHE A 27 5.61 7.57 1.06
N GLU A 28 4.42 7.70 0.48
CA GLU A 28 3.17 7.89 1.22
C GLU A 28 2.33 6.62 1.17
N ILE A 29 1.73 6.22 2.29
CA ILE A 29 0.81 5.08 2.34
C ILE A 29 -0.62 5.61 2.28
N LYS A 30 -1.38 5.17 1.28
CA LYS A 30 -2.82 5.41 1.20
C LYS A 30 -3.56 4.11 1.52
N ASP A 31 -4.26 4.12 2.65
CA ASP A 31 -5.07 3.00 3.07
C ASP A 31 -6.26 2.83 2.12
N ILE A 32 -6.56 1.58 1.76
CA ILE A 32 -7.73 1.24 0.94
C ILE A 32 -8.45 0.08 1.60
N ASP A 33 -9.77 0.23 1.70
CA ASP A 33 -10.67 -0.88 1.96
C ASP A 33 -10.71 -1.82 0.74
N THR A 34 -10.11 -3.00 0.86
CA THR A 34 -10.10 -4.01 -0.20
C THR A 34 -11.49 -4.61 -0.49
N PHE A 35 -12.44 -4.48 0.44
CA PHE A 35 -13.81 -4.98 0.27
C PHE A 35 -14.74 -3.94 -0.36
N ASN A 36 -14.40 -2.66 -0.24
CA ASN A 36 -15.11 -1.54 -0.85
C ASN A 36 -14.17 -0.70 -1.71
N LYS A 37 -13.46 -1.36 -2.62
CA LYS A 37 -12.52 -0.69 -3.51
C LYS A 37 -13.29 0.14 -4.55
N PRO A 38 -12.89 1.40 -4.79
CA PRO A 38 -13.49 2.19 -5.85
C PRO A 38 -13.15 1.57 -7.22
N GLU A 39 -14.06 1.72 -8.19
CA GLU A 39 -14.02 1.02 -9.48
C GLU A 39 -12.77 1.35 -10.32
N ASP A 40 -12.18 2.52 -10.08
CA ASP A 40 -10.96 3.02 -10.71
C ASP A 40 -9.68 2.31 -10.22
N LEU A 41 -9.76 1.52 -9.14
CA LEU A 41 -8.65 0.71 -8.59
C LEU A 41 -8.79 -0.79 -8.95
N ALA A 42 -9.55 -1.13 -9.99
CA ALA A 42 -9.82 -2.52 -10.43
C ALA A 42 -8.82 -3.08 -11.44
#